data_AF-A0A0L0DT84-F1
#
_entry.id   AF-A0A0L0DT84-F1
#
_cell.length_a   1.000
_cell.length_b   1.000
_cell.length_c   1.000
_cell.angle_alpha   90.00
_cell.angle_beta   90.00
_cell.angle_gamma   90.00
#
_symmetry.space_group_name_H-M   'P 1'
#
loop_
_entity.id
_entity.type
_entity.pdbx_description
1 polymer ?
#
loop_
_entity_poly.entity_id
_entity_poly.type
_entity_poly.pdbx_seq_one_letter_code
_entity_poly.pdbx_strand_id
1 'polypeptide(L)'
;MHHFIMAAQAAFGAGDADGSGVIEYAEIKAALAACGFNMTETSMNILLRRMMAPSGLYADSGAGLTFPQFVDLCAYCALARRVFSWHDTDLDATATITLDDFMGMVMVIKP
;
A
#
# COMPACT_ATOMS: atom_id res chain seq x y z
N MET A 1 -1.45 11.76 -13.58
CA MET A 1 -1.82 12.03 -12.18
C MET A 1 -3.33 12.01 -11.93
N HIS A 2 -4.17 12.65 -12.76
CA HIS A 2 -5.62 12.72 -12.53
C HIS A 2 -6.31 11.35 -12.38
N HIS A 3 -5.98 10.37 -13.23
CA HIS A 3 -6.56 9.01 -13.14
C HIS A 3 -6.19 8.26 -11.86
N PHE A 4 -5.00 8.47 -11.29
CA PHE A 4 -4.57 7.81 -10.06
C PHE A 4 -5.38 8.31 -8.86
N ILE A 5 -5.55 9.63 -8.75
CA ILE A 5 -6.31 10.24 -7.66
C ILE A 5 -7.79 9.83 -7.74
N MET A 6 -8.37 9.78 -8.94
CA MET A 6 -9.77 9.32 -9.09
C MET A 6 -9.95 7.85 -8.74
N ALA A 7 -8.99 6.98 -9.09
CA ALA A 7 -9.02 5.59 -8.69
C ALA A 7 -8.86 5.42 -7.18
N ALA A 8 -7.95 6.16 -6.56
CA ALA A 8 -7.77 6.17 -5.11
C ALA A 8 -9.02 6.70 -4.39
N GLN A 9 -9.67 7.74 -4.91
CA GLN A 9 -10.90 8.30 -4.36
C GLN A 9 -12.08 7.33 -4.48
N ALA A 10 -12.21 6.62 -5.59
CA ALA A 10 -13.22 5.57 -5.76
C ALA A 10 -12.97 4.39 -4.80
N ALA A 11 -11.71 3.96 -4.65
CA ALA A 11 -11.33 2.90 -3.72
C ALA A 11 -11.56 3.30 -2.25
N PHE A 12 -11.22 4.55 -1.89
CA PHE A 12 -11.47 5.09 -0.57
C PHE A 12 -12.97 5.18 -0.27
N GLY A 13 -13.78 5.71 -1.19
CA GLY A 13 -15.23 5.80 -1.00
C GLY A 13 -15.94 4.43 -0.99
N ALA A 14 -15.36 3.42 -1.63
CA ALA A 14 -15.84 2.04 -1.50
C ALA A 14 -15.42 1.38 -0.18
N GLY A 15 -14.32 1.85 0.41
CA GLY A 15 -13.80 1.41 1.71
C GLY A 15 -14.52 2.06 2.88
N ASP A 16 -14.62 3.39 2.91
CA ASP A 16 -15.30 4.20 3.94
C ASP A 16 -16.83 4.07 3.85
N ALA A 17 -17.34 2.88 4.14
CA ALA A 17 -18.75 2.53 3.98
C ALA A 17 -19.68 3.26 4.95
N ASP A 18 -19.14 3.70 6.10
CA ASP A 18 -19.87 4.44 7.12
C ASP A 18 -19.71 5.97 7.00
N GLY A 19 -18.84 6.45 6.10
CA GLY A 19 -18.58 7.87 5.88
C GLY A 19 -17.87 8.55 7.04
N SER A 20 -17.14 7.78 7.85
CA SER A 20 -16.35 8.27 8.99
C SER A 20 -15.18 9.17 8.57
N GLY A 21 -14.78 9.14 7.28
CA GLY A 21 -13.64 9.86 6.75
C GLY A 21 -12.30 9.21 7.08
N VAL A 22 -12.34 7.99 7.64
CA VAL A 22 -11.19 7.12 7.85
C VAL A 22 -11.51 5.72 7.30
N ILE A 23 -10.50 5.04 6.77
CA ILE A 23 -10.64 3.65 6.32
C ILE A 23 -9.98 2.72 7.34
N GLU A 24 -10.74 1.74 7.83
CA GLU A 24 -10.30 0.80 8.85
C GLU A 24 -9.39 -0.30 8.27
N TYR A 25 -8.71 -1.03 9.16
CA TYR A 25 -7.79 -2.11 8.78
C TYR A 25 -8.40 -3.13 7.81
N ALA A 26 -9.63 -3.56 8.07
CA ALA A 26 -10.32 -4.58 7.26
C ALA A 26 -10.55 -4.07 5.82
N GLU A 27 -10.88 -2.79 5.68
CA GLU A 27 -11.18 -2.14 4.41
C GLU A 27 -9.89 -1.88 3.62
N ILE A 28 -8.81 -1.46 4.29
CA ILE A 28 -7.48 -1.34 3.67
C ILE A 28 -7.02 -2.69 3.14
N LYS A 29 -7.21 -3.77 3.92
CA LYS A 29 -6.85 -5.12 3.50
C LYS A 29 -7.65 -5.57 2.27
N ALA A 30 -8.96 -5.30 2.24
CA ALA A 30 -9.79 -5.59 1.09
C ALA A 30 -9.37 -4.78 -0.15
N ALA A 31 -9.09 -3.49 0.00
CA ALA A 31 -8.64 -2.62 -1.07
C ALA A 31 -7.29 -3.08 -1.67
N LEU A 32 -6.31 -3.40 -0.81
CA LEU A 32 -5.00 -3.89 -1.25
C LEU A 32 -5.10 -5.26 -1.93
N ALA A 33 -5.94 -6.16 -1.43
CA ALA A 33 -6.22 -7.44 -2.08
C ALA A 33 -6.84 -7.27 -3.47
N ALA A 34 -7.80 -6.34 -3.63
CA ALA A 34 -8.38 -5.99 -4.93
C ALA A 34 -7.35 -5.40 -5.91
N CYS A 35 -6.32 -4.73 -5.39
CA CYS A 35 -5.17 -4.27 -6.16
C CYS A 35 -4.11 -5.36 -6.44
N GLY A 36 -4.36 -6.62 -6.03
CA GLY A 36 -3.45 -7.75 -6.26
C GLY A 36 -2.34 -7.88 -5.22
N PHE A 37 -2.40 -7.15 -4.10
CA PHE A 37 -1.48 -7.30 -2.98
C PHE A 37 -2.06 -8.29 -1.97
N ASN A 38 -1.75 -9.58 -2.14
CA ASN A 38 -2.03 -10.61 -1.14
C ASN A 38 -0.91 -10.66 -0.11
N MET A 39 -0.97 -9.74 0.87
CA MET A 39 0.01 -9.65 1.95
C MET A 39 -0.46 -10.45 3.18
N THR A 40 0.50 -11.04 3.90
CA THR A 40 0.22 -11.61 5.22
C THR A 40 -0.18 -10.51 6.20
N GLU A 41 -0.89 -10.88 7.27
CA GLU A 41 -1.28 -9.95 8.34
C GLU A 41 -0.07 -9.23 8.96
N THR A 42 1.03 -9.96 9.13
CA THR A 42 2.31 -9.42 9.61
C THR A 42 2.85 -8.35 8.67
N SER A 43 2.90 -8.62 7.36
CA SER A 43 3.39 -7.65 6.37
C SER A 43 2.50 -6.41 6.29
N MET A 44 1.18 -6.58 6.41
CA MET A 44 0.21 -5.48 6.47
C MET A 44 0.46 -4.58 7.68
N ASN A 45 0.63 -5.18 8.87
CA ASN A 45 0.90 -4.42 10.09
C ASN A 45 2.22 -3.63 10.02
N ILE A 46 3.26 -4.20 9.40
CA ILE A 46 4.53 -3.50 9.17
C ILE A 46 4.34 -2.31 8.22
N LEU A 47 3.61 -2.51 7.11
CA LEU A 47 3.31 -1.47 6.14
C LEU A 47 2.54 -0.30 6.77
N LEU A 48 1.47 -0.60 7.50
CA LEU A 48 0.64 0.41 8.17
C LEU A 48 1.43 1.17 9.22
N ARG A 49 2.20 0.48 10.07
CA ARG A 49 3.08 1.15 11.05
C ARG A 49 4.06 2.10 10.37
N ARG A 50 4.65 1.70 9.23
CA ARG A 50 5.58 2.55 8.48
C ARG A 50 4.90 3.80 7.93
N MET A 51 3.68 3.67 7.42
CA MET A 51 2.92 4.79 6.83
C MET A 51 2.31 5.72 7.89
N MET A 52 1.95 5.19 9.05
CA MET A 52 1.34 5.96 10.14
C MET A 52 2.37 6.58 11.11
N ALA A 53 3.60 6.04 11.17
CA ALA A 53 4.66 6.55 12.04
C ALA A 53 4.90 8.07 11.93
N PRO A 54 4.91 8.70 10.74
CA PRO A 54 5.06 10.16 10.61
C PRO A 54 3.91 10.95 11.25
N SER A 55 2.75 10.32 11.44
CA SER A 55 1.54 10.94 11.98
C SER A 55 1.47 10.87 13.52
N GLY A 56 2.41 10.16 14.17
CA GLY A 56 2.36 9.89 15.61
C GLY A 56 1.24 8.93 16.05
N LEU A 57 0.44 8.42 15.11
CA LEU A 57 -0.53 7.37 15.35
C LEU A 57 0.11 5.99 15.16
N TYR A 58 -0.23 5.06 16.05
CA TYR A 58 0.21 3.68 15.98
C TYR A 58 -0.86 2.83 15.28
N ALA A 59 -0.47 1.87 14.43
CA ALA A 59 -1.41 0.88 13.88
C ALA A 59 -2.23 0.17 14.99
N ASP A 60 -1.63 0.08 16.17
CA ASP A 60 -2.14 -0.52 17.40
C ASP A 60 -3.28 0.30 18.05
N SER A 61 -3.50 1.55 17.62
CA SER A 61 -4.53 2.44 18.19
C SER A 61 -5.94 2.21 17.62
N GLY A 62 -6.08 1.30 16.65
CA GLY A 62 -7.34 1.08 15.95
C GLY A 62 -7.77 2.28 15.09
N ALA A 63 -6.91 3.28 14.94
CA ALA A 63 -7.18 4.45 14.13
C ALA A 63 -7.05 4.09 12.64
N GLY A 64 -8.13 4.28 11.88
CA GLY A 64 -8.12 4.14 10.43
C GLY A 64 -7.22 5.17 9.74
N LEU A 65 -7.02 4.99 8.44
CA LEU A 65 -6.27 5.94 7.62
C LEU A 65 -7.18 7.05 7.10
N THR A 66 -6.73 8.30 7.21
CA THR A 66 -7.37 9.42 6.50
C THR A 66 -7.13 9.31 4.99
N PHE A 67 -7.94 10.00 4.18
CA PHE A 67 -7.77 9.99 2.73
C PHE A 67 -6.34 10.35 2.25
N PRO A 68 -5.66 11.40 2.76
CA PRO A 68 -4.28 11.67 2.38
C PRO A 68 -3.32 10.51 2.69
N GLN A 69 -3.43 9.90 3.88
CA GLN A 69 -2.60 8.76 4.26
C GLN A 69 -2.88 7.53 3.39
N PHE A 70 -4.14 7.32 2.99
CA PHE A 70 -4.52 6.27 2.06
C PHE A 70 -3.92 6.51 0.66
N VAL A 71 -3.93 7.76 0.18
CA VAL A 71 -3.29 8.12 -1.11
C VAL A 71 -1.78 7.85 -1.05
N ASP A 72 -1.12 8.20 0.05
CA ASP A 72 0.32 7.92 0.25
C ASP A 72 0.60 6.40 0.26
N LEU A 73 -0.23 5.63 0.96
CA LEU A 73 -0.18 4.16 0.95
C LEU A 73 -0.32 3.60 -0.48
N CYS A 74 -1.32 4.06 -1.23
CA CYS A 74 -1.54 3.63 -2.61
C CYS A 74 -0.35 3.98 -3.51
N ALA A 75 0.24 5.18 -3.34
CA ALA A 75 1.40 5.61 -4.11
C ALA A 75 2.63 4.75 -3.80
N TYR A 76 2.85 4.44 -2.53
CA TYR A 76 3.91 3.54 -2.08
C TYR A 76 3.75 2.13 -2.68
N CYS A 77 2.55 1.55 -2.58
CA CYS A 77 2.24 0.24 -3.16
C CYS A 77 2.43 0.23 -4.68
N ALA A 78 1.98 1.27 -5.39
CA ALA A 78 2.16 1.39 -6.83
C ALA A 78 3.64 1.46 -7.24
N LEU A 79 4.46 2.20 -6.49
CA LEU A 79 5.90 2.26 -6.71
C LEU A 79 6.56 0.90 -6.44
N ALA A 80 6.23 0.26 -5.32
CA ALA A 80 6.75 -1.06 -4.97
C ALA A 80 6.42 -2.10 -6.05
N ARG A 81 5.17 -2.12 -6.55
CA ARG A 81 4.77 -3.00 -7.65
C ARG A 81 5.51 -2.71 -8.94
N ARG A 82 5.69 -1.42 -9.28
CA ARG A 82 6.45 -1.03 -10.48
C ARG A 82 7.88 -1.54 -10.42
N VAL A 83 8.54 -1.38 -9.27
CA VAL A 83 9.92 -1.85 -9.07
C VAL A 83 9.98 -3.37 -9.09
N PHE A 84 9.02 -4.07 -8.47
CA PHE A 84 8.94 -5.53 -8.50
C PHE A 84 8.72 -6.09 -9.91
N SER A 85 7.89 -5.43 -10.72
CA SER A 85 7.60 -5.86 -12.11
C SER A 85 8.81 -5.83 -13.05
N TRP A 86 9.93 -5.23 -12.65
CA TRP A 86 11.17 -5.33 -13.42
C TRP A 86 11.73 -6.75 -13.43
N HIS A 87 11.41 -7.55 -12.41
CA HIS A 87 11.88 -8.93 -12.25
C HIS A 87 10.74 -9.97 -12.29
N ASP A 88 9.51 -9.60 -11.93
CA ASP A 88 8.29 -10.41 -12.10
C ASP A 88 7.70 -10.24 -13.51
N THR A 89 8.39 -10.78 -14.52
CA THR A 89 8.03 -10.59 -15.94
C THR A 89 6.87 -11.48 -16.41
N ASP A 90 6.61 -12.57 -15.71
CA ASP A 90 5.52 -13.52 -15.97
C ASP A 90 4.26 -13.24 -15.11
N LEU A 91 4.32 -12.24 -14.23
CA LEU A 91 3.19 -11.75 -13.44
C LEU A 91 2.59 -12.81 -12.51
N ASP A 92 3.44 -13.71 -12.00
CA ASP A 92 3.03 -14.78 -11.08
C ASP A 92 3.18 -14.38 -9.59
N ALA A 93 3.60 -13.12 -9.35
CA ALA A 93 3.86 -12.53 -8.05
C ALA A 93 5.08 -13.11 -7.32
N THR A 94 5.96 -13.81 -8.04
CA THR A 94 7.24 -14.30 -7.55
C THR A 94 8.37 -13.86 -8.47
N ALA A 95 9.57 -13.69 -7.92
CA ALA A 95 10.75 -13.34 -8.71
C ALA A 95 12.01 -13.86 -8.05
N THR A 96 12.95 -14.36 -8.86
CA THR A 96 14.32 -14.65 -8.40
C THR A 96 15.18 -13.43 -8.65
N ILE A 97 15.75 -12.86 -7.59
CA ILE A 97 16.44 -11.56 -7.63
C ILE A 97 17.85 -11.72 -7.07
N THR A 98 18.84 -11.14 -7.73
CA THR A 98 20.22 -11.08 -7.22
C THR A 98 20.34 -10.05 -6.10
N LEU A 99 21.40 -10.11 -5.30
CA LEU A 99 21.61 -9.11 -4.24
C LEU A 99 21.76 -7.68 -4.81
N ASP A 100 22.44 -7.53 -5.95
CA ASP A 100 22.68 -6.22 -6.57
C ASP A 100 21.38 -5.60 -7.09
N ASP A 101 20.57 -6.40 -7.80
CA ASP A 101 19.24 -5.99 -8.26
C ASP A 101 18.34 -5.60 -7.09
N PHE A 102 18.33 -6.41 -6.03
CA PHE A 102 17.56 -6.12 -4.82
C PHE A 102 17.97 -4.79 -4.19
N MET A 103 19.27 -4.51 -4.07
CA MET A 103 19.76 -3.23 -3.57
C MET A 103 19.32 -2.06 -4.45
N GLY A 104 19.39 -2.23 -5.78
CA GLY A 104 18.87 -1.24 -6.73
C GLY A 104 17.38 -0.96 -6.56
N MET A 105 16.57 -2.01 -6.38
CA MET A 105 15.13 -1.90 -6.12
C MET A 105 14.84 -1.11 -4.83
N VAL A 106 15.53 -1.43 -3.73
CA VAL A 106 15.33 -0.77 -2.44
C VAL A 106 15.71 0.72 -2.49
N MET A 107 16.74 1.10 -3.25
CA MET A 107 17.16 2.50 -3.38
C MET A 107 16.16 3.38 -4.14
N VAL A 108 15.33 2.79 -5.02
CA VAL A 108 14.28 3.49 -5.78
C VAL A 108 13.06 3.78 -4.90
N ILE A 109 12.71 2.85 -4.00
CA ILE A 109 11.59 2.99 -3.07
C ILE A 109 12.03 3.90 -1.92
N LYS A 110 12.04 5.22 -2.14
CA LYS A 110 12.21 6.19 -1.05
C LYS A 110 10.93 6.27 -0.19
N PRO A 111 11.06 6.42 1.15
CA PRO A 111 9.95 6.83 1.99
C PRO A 111 9.44 8.23 1.62
#